data_AF-A0A401RL57-F1
#
_entry.id   AF-A0A401RL57-F1
#
_cell.length_a   1.000
_cell.length_b   1.000
_cell.length_c   1.000
_cell.angle_alpha   90.00
_cell.angle_beta   90.00
_cell.angle_gamma   90.00
#
_symmetry.space_group_name_H-M   'P 1'
#
loop_
_entity.id
_entity.type
_entity.pdbx_description
1 polymer ?
#
loop_
_entity_poly.entity_id
_entity_poly.type
_entity_poly.pdbx_seq_one_letter_code
_entity_poly.pdbx_strand_id
1 'polypeptide(L)'
;MTVAILLPIEIGTGFLYHVSKACIEGFNIQSGETAPDILKVITEPFTQLIIKLDQSVISAVATGETGARNKSLIQKWCKFNYLTVLKNESVTNQTECEVLHCFQTGNGTIALKNSTETQNLQLCHHLFVNTTLSDTAVGFILLIASLFVLCICLVLIVKLLNSALKGRMAQVMKKVFNT
;
A
#
# COMPACT_ATOMS: atom_id res chain seq x y z
N MET A 1 2.82 14.32 -32.86
CA MET A 1 3.42 15.67 -32.89
C MET A 1 4.39 15.95 -31.73
N THR A 2 4.24 15.33 -30.55
CA THR A 2 5.14 15.54 -29.39
C THR A 2 6.56 14.99 -29.59
N VAL A 3 6.68 13.78 -30.17
CA VAL A 3 7.97 13.09 -30.43
C VAL A 3 8.86 13.86 -31.39
N ALA A 4 8.28 14.54 -32.39
CA ALA A 4 9.02 15.36 -33.35
C ALA A 4 9.72 16.58 -32.70
N ILE A 5 9.24 17.01 -31.53
CA ILE A 5 9.78 18.14 -30.78
C ILE A 5 10.73 17.67 -29.67
N LEU A 6 10.45 16.51 -29.06
CA LEU A 6 11.27 15.91 -28.02
C LEU A 6 12.62 15.38 -28.54
N LEU A 7 12.66 14.84 -29.77
CA LEU A 7 13.89 14.30 -30.35
C LEU A 7 15.04 15.33 -30.45
N PRO A 8 14.86 16.51 -31.07
CA PRO A 8 15.95 17.48 -31.22
C PRO A 8 16.39 18.10 -29.88
N ILE A 9 15.47 18.27 -28.92
CA ILE A 9 15.83 18.79 -27.59
C ILE A 9 16.58 17.75 -26.76
N GLU A 10 16.28 16.47 -26.89
CA GLU A 10 17.00 15.39 -26.20
C GLU A 10 18.43 15.25 -26.71
N ILE A 11 18.64 15.33 -28.02
CA ILE A 11 19.98 15.33 -28.63
C ILE A 11 20.80 16.55 -28.18
N GLY A 12 20.16 17.71 -28.02
CA GLY A 12 20.84 18.94 -27.61
C GLY A 12 21.10 19.08 -26.10
N THR A 13 20.24 18.51 -25.25
CA THR A 13 20.27 18.80 -23.80
C THR A 13 20.31 17.58 -22.89
N GLY A 14 19.99 16.37 -23.38
CA GLY A 14 19.89 15.17 -22.56
C GLY A 14 18.86 15.28 -21.42
N PHE A 15 17.90 16.21 -21.50
CA PHE A 15 16.98 16.53 -20.40
C PHE A 15 16.19 15.31 -19.91
N LEU A 16 15.61 14.54 -20.83
CA LEU A 16 14.85 13.32 -20.52
C LEU A 16 15.73 12.25 -19.89
N TYR A 17 16.97 12.11 -20.35
CA TYR A 17 17.96 11.21 -19.78
C TYR A 17 18.33 11.58 -18.33
N HIS A 18 18.59 12.86 -18.04
CA HIS A 18 18.91 13.28 -16.66
C HIS A 18 17.74 13.16 -15.70
N VAL A 19 16.53 13.50 -16.14
CA VAL A 19 15.33 13.35 -15.31
C VAL A 19 15.04 11.88 -15.04
N SER A 20 15.13 11.02 -16.06
CA SER A 20 14.96 9.57 -15.90
C SER A 20 16.02 8.98 -14.97
N LYS A 21 17.29 9.36 -15.14
CA LYS A 21 18.40 8.91 -14.30
C LYS A 21 18.24 9.35 -12.84
N ALA A 22 17.88 10.60 -12.60
CA ALA A 22 17.63 11.12 -11.24
C ALA A 22 16.45 10.42 -10.56
N CYS A 23 15.39 10.09 -11.31
CA CYS A 23 14.30 9.26 -10.80
C CYS A 23 14.80 7.86 -10.40
N ILE A 24 15.53 7.16 -11.28
CA ILE A 24 16.00 5.79 -11.01
C ILE A 24 16.97 5.75 -9.82
N GLU A 25 17.91 6.69 -9.73
CA GLU A 25 18.85 6.82 -8.61
C GLU A 25 18.11 7.18 -7.30
N GLY A 26 17.11 8.05 -7.36
CA GLY A 26 16.31 8.45 -6.20
C GLY A 26 15.46 7.32 -5.60
N PHE A 27 15.05 6.35 -6.41
CA PHE A 27 14.20 5.23 -5.96
C PHE A 27 14.97 3.91 -5.74
N ASN A 28 16.31 3.91 -5.82
CA ASN A 28 17.20 2.76 -5.57
C ASN A 28 16.73 1.45 -6.23
N ILE A 29 16.31 1.55 -7.49
CA ILE A 29 15.69 0.44 -8.23
C ILE A 29 16.77 -0.62 -8.54
N GLN A 30 16.69 -1.78 -7.88
CA GLN A 30 17.54 -2.92 -8.21
C GLN A 30 17.07 -3.55 -9.52
N SER A 31 17.95 -3.59 -10.53
CA SER A 31 17.73 -4.35 -11.76
C SER A 31 18.38 -5.73 -11.62
N GLY A 32 17.57 -6.80 -11.67
CA GLY A 32 18.05 -8.18 -11.58
C GLY A 32 16.93 -9.20 -11.72
N GLU A 33 17.28 -10.47 -11.93
CA GLU A 33 16.38 -11.60 -12.23
C GLU A 33 15.41 -11.97 -11.08
N THR A 34 15.58 -11.34 -9.91
CA THR A 34 14.70 -11.44 -8.73
C THR A 34 14.19 -10.06 -8.29
N ALA A 35 14.11 -9.10 -9.21
CA ALA A 35 13.62 -7.76 -8.91
C ALA A 35 12.08 -7.73 -8.92
N PRO A 36 11.43 -7.24 -7.85
CA PRO A 36 9.98 -6.99 -7.87
C PRO A 36 9.64 -5.93 -8.92
N ASP A 37 8.43 -6.00 -9.48
CA ASP A 37 7.94 -5.02 -10.46
C ASP A 37 8.24 -3.59 -10.00
N ILE A 38 8.86 -2.78 -10.88
CA ILE A 38 9.26 -1.40 -10.56
C ILE A 38 8.08 -0.59 -10.00
N LEU A 39 6.90 -0.83 -10.56
CA LEU A 39 5.64 -0.21 -10.11
C LEU A 39 5.31 -0.60 -8.67
N LYS A 40 5.56 -1.84 -8.26
CA LYS A 40 5.28 -2.33 -6.91
C LYS A 40 6.18 -1.66 -5.88
N VAL A 41 7.48 -1.56 -6.17
CA VAL A 41 8.46 -0.89 -5.28
C VAL A 41 8.09 0.57 -5.03
N ILE A 42 7.56 1.25 -6.05
CA ILE A 42 7.11 2.64 -5.94
C ILE A 42 5.75 2.70 -5.24
N THR A 43 4.78 1.88 -5.65
CA THR A 43 3.39 2.00 -5.16
C THR A 43 3.21 1.50 -3.73
N GLU A 44 3.98 0.54 -3.26
CA GLU A 44 3.88 -0.01 -1.90
C GLU A 44 4.08 1.03 -0.79
N PRO A 45 5.17 1.82 -0.75
CA PRO A 45 5.36 2.82 0.30
C PRO A 45 4.30 3.93 0.26
N PHE A 46 3.84 4.33 -0.93
CA PHE A 46 2.72 5.28 -1.05
C PHE A 46 1.42 4.67 -0.53
N THR A 47 1.14 3.42 -0.88
CA THR A 47 -0.05 2.72 -0.41
C THR A 47 -0.04 2.61 1.09
N GLN A 48 1.07 2.17 1.70
CA GLN A 48 1.21 2.03 3.15
C GLN A 48 1.06 3.35 3.93
N LEU A 49 1.45 4.48 3.34
CA LEU A 49 1.28 5.81 3.93
C LEU A 49 -0.21 6.23 3.95
N ILE A 50 -0.95 5.85 2.91
CA ILE A 50 -2.35 6.23 2.73
C ILE A 50 -3.26 5.25 3.49
N ILE A 51 -3.14 3.95 3.22
CA ILE A 51 -4.00 2.88 3.74
C ILE A 51 -3.23 1.58 3.98
N LYS A 52 -3.49 0.90 5.09
CA LYS A 52 -3.07 -0.48 5.28
C LYS A 52 -4.25 -1.44 5.14
N LEU A 53 -4.05 -2.45 4.32
CA LEU A 53 -5.03 -3.49 4.04
C LEU A 53 -4.58 -4.81 4.67
N ASP A 54 -5.51 -5.55 5.25
CA ASP A 54 -5.23 -6.87 5.81
C ASP A 54 -5.16 -7.91 4.67
N GLN A 55 -3.95 -8.41 4.39
CA GLN A 55 -3.73 -9.37 3.32
C GLN A 55 -4.45 -10.70 3.56
N SER A 56 -4.61 -11.12 4.82
CA SER A 56 -5.31 -12.37 5.15
C SER A 56 -6.81 -12.28 4.85
N VAL A 57 -7.41 -11.12 5.15
CA VAL A 57 -8.82 -10.86 4.85
C VAL A 57 -9.05 -10.73 3.35
N ILE A 58 -8.16 -10.03 2.62
CA ILE A 58 -8.26 -9.94 1.15
C ILE A 58 -8.20 -11.33 0.51
N SER A 59 -7.24 -12.15 0.92
CA SER A 59 -7.11 -13.52 0.39
C SER A 59 -8.32 -14.37 0.74
N ALA A 60 -8.81 -14.34 1.97
CA ALA A 60 -9.97 -15.12 2.38
C ALA A 60 -11.27 -14.69 1.65
N VAL A 61 -11.45 -13.39 1.38
CA VAL A 61 -12.56 -12.89 0.55
C VAL A 61 -12.39 -13.34 -0.91
N ALA A 62 -11.18 -13.32 -1.46
CA ALA A 62 -10.90 -13.79 -2.82
C ALA A 62 -11.13 -15.30 -2.97
N THR A 63 -10.90 -16.09 -1.92
CA THR A 63 -11.17 -17.54 -1.88
C THR A 63 -12.63 -17.88 -1.56
N GLY A 64 -13.46 -16.89 -1.21
CA GLY A 64 -14.91 -17.07 -1.00
C GLY A 64 -15.29 -17.54 0.42
N GLU A 65 -14.43 -17.36 1.41
CA GLU A 65 -14.69 -17.77 2.79
C GLU A 65 -15.73 -16.85 3.47
N THR A 66 -16.82 -17.42 3.98
CA THR A 66 -17.96 -16.64 4.54
C THR A 66 -17.62 -15.91 5.83
N GLY A 67 -16.66 -16.40 6.61
CA GLY A 67 -16.18 -15.76 7.85
C GLY A 67 -15.37 -14.48 7.62
N ALA A 68 -14.82 -14.27 6.42
CA ALA A 68 -14.01 -13.10 6.08
C ALA A 68 -14.85 -11.87 5.70
N ARG A 69 -16.12 -12.05 5.29
CA ARG A 69 -17.01 -10.96 4.86
C ARG A 69 -17.43 -10.01 5.99
N ASN A 70 -17.35 -10.46 7.24
CA ASN A 70 -17.72 -9.67 8.41
C ASN A 70 -16.50 -8.98 9.08
N LYS A 71 -15.30 -9.14 8.52
CA LYS A 71 -14.08 -8.51 9.01
C LYS A 71 -13.79 -7.23 8.21
N SER A 72 -13.21 -6.23 8.86
CA SER A 72 -12.78 -4.99 8.18
C SER A 72 -11.54 -5.29 7.32
N LEU A 73 -11.48 -4.72 6.12
CA LEU A 73 -10.33 -4.85 5.21
C LEU A 73 -9.19 -3.92 5.62
N ILE A 74 -9.51 -2.86 6.38
CA ILE A 74 -8.54 -1.86 6.83
C ILE A 74 -7.86 -2.34 8.11
N GLN A 75 -6.55 -2.52 8.04
CA GLN A 75 -5.75 -2.92 9.17
C GLN A 75 -5.38 -1.71 10.04
N LYS A 76 -6.06 -1.54 11.17
CA LYS A 76 -5.79 -0.45 12.14
C LYS A 76 -4.58 -0.70 13.02
N TRP A 77 -4.24 -1.97 13.26
CA TRP A 77 -3.22 -2.40 14.22
C TRP A 77 -2.01 -3.00 13.50
N CYS A 78 -0.83 -2.47 13.80
CA CYS A 78 0.43 -2.85 13.15
C CYS A 78 1.39 -3.60 14.07
N LYS A 79 1.21 -3.47 15.38
CA LYS A 79 1.96 -4.24 16.38
C LYS A 79 0.99 -4.96 17.29
N PHE A 80 1.22 -6.26 17.41
CA PHE A 80 0.48 -7.16 18.29
C PHE A 80 1.48 -7.77 19.27
N ASN A 81 1.05 -8.00 20.50
CA ASN A 81 1.80 -8.82 21.45
C ASN A 81 1.00 -10.09 21.71
N TYR A 82 1.67 -11.24 21.64
CA TYR A 82 1.07 -12.53 21.93
C TYR A 82 1.29 -12.84 23.41
N LEU A 83 0.24 -12.67 24.21
CA LEU A 83 0.31 -13.08 25.61
C LEU A 83 -0.33 -14.46 25.72
N THR A 84 0.49 -15.44 26.11
CA THR A 84 -0.01 -16.77 26.48
C THR A 84 -0.64 -16.66 27.86
N VAL A 85 -1.96 -16.52 27.90
CA VAL A 85 -2.72 -16.56 29.14
C VAL A 85 -3.26 -17.97 29.35
N LEU A 86 -3.23 -18.41 30.61
CA LEU A 86 -3.87 -19.65 31.01
C LEU A 86 -5.37 -19.41 31.04
N LYS A 87 -6.07 -19.96 30.04
CA LYS A 87 -7.52 -19.86 29.96
C LYS A 87 -8.14 -21.18 30.35
N ASN A 88 -9.24 -21.08 31.07
CA ASN A 88 -10.05 -22.22 31.47
C ASN A 88 -10.93 -22.61 30.29
N GLU A 89 -10.63 -23.71 29.63
CA GLU A 89 -11.49 -24.28 28.60
C GLU A 89 -12.16 -25.55 29.10
N SER A 90 -13.46 -25.65 28.86
CA SER A 90 -14.24 -26.85 29.16
C SER A 90 -13.88 -27.93 28.16
N VAL A 91 -13.37 -29.06 28.65
CA VAL A 91 -12.96 -30.17 27.81
C VAL A 91 -13.90 -31.35 28.05
N THR A 92 -14.34 -31.99 26.97
CA THR A 92 -15.22 -33.15 26.98
C THR A 92 -14.48 -34.49 26.96
N ASN A 93 -13.19 -34.51 26.59
CA ASN A 93 -12.36 -35.72 26.50
C ASN A 93 -11.22 -35.75 27.54
N GLN A 94 -11.11 -36.87 28.25
CA GLN A 94 -10.22 -37.03 29.40
C GLN A 94 -8.72 -37.14 29.05
N THR A 95 -8.38 -37.40 27.78
CA THR A 95 -7.01 -37.53 27.28
C THR A 95 -6.27 -36.20 27.14
N GLU A 96 -6.97 -35.07 27.07
CA GLU A 96 -6.33 -33.75 27.01
C GLU A 96 -5.91 -33.22 28.40
N CYS A 97 -6.26 -33.94 29.47
CA CYS A 97 -5.93 -33.59 30.85
C CYS A 97 -4.55 -34.08 31.33
N GLU A 98 -3.80 -34.81 30.52
CA GLU A 98 -2.46 -35.29 30.90
C GLU A 98 -1.35 -34.23 30.70
N VAL A 99 -1.62 -33.16 29.95
CA VAL A 99 -0.60 -32.17 29.56
C VAL A 99 -0.65 -30.87 30.40
N LEU A 100 -1.77 -30.57 31.09
CA LEU A 100 -1.92 -29.38 31.95
C LEU A 100 -2.89 -29.62 33.12
N HIS A 101 -2.75 -28.86 34.22
CA HIS A 101 -3.58 -29.00 35.43
C HIS A 101 -5.09 -28.91 35.11
N CYS A 102 -5.83 -30.00 35.37
CA CYS A 102 -7.28 -30.07 35.24
C CYS A 102 -7.97 -30.04 36.61
N PHE A 103 -9.14 -29.40 36.68
CA PHE A 103 -9.99 -29.41 37.86
C PHE A 103 -11.44 -29.76 37.49
N GLN A 104 -12.05 -30.56 38.36
CA GLN A 104 -13.44 -31.00 38.24
C GLN A 104 -14.34 -29.97 38.93
N THR A 105 -15.30 -29.41 38.17
CA THR A 105 -16.39 -28.60 38.71
C THR A 105 -17.69 -29.38 38.53
N GLY A 106 -18.71 -29.14 39.35
CA GLY A 106 -20.00 -29.88 39.32
C GLY A 106 -20.78 -29.86 38.00
N ASN A 107 -20.26 -29.22 36.94
CA ASN A 107 -20.85 -29.13 35.60
C ASN A 107 -19.89 -29.58 34.47
N GLY A 108 -18.72 -30.16 34.79
CA GLY A 108 -17.77 -30.68 33.79
C GLY A 108 -16.29 -30.64 34.20
N THR A 109 -15.42 -31.12 33.30
CA THR A 109 -13.95 -31.05 33.45
C THR A 109 -13.42 -29.79 32.80
N ILE A 110 -12.64 -29.01 33.53
CA ILE A 110 -11.99 -27.81 33.02
C ILE A 110 -10.50 -28.06 32.94
N ALA A 111 -9.92 -27.84 31.76
CA ALA A 111 -8.49 -27.87 31.55
C ALA A 111 -7.98 -26.42 31.46
N LEU A 112 -6.87 -26.15 32.15
CA LEU A 112 -6.08 -24.97 31.82
C LEU A 112 -5.47 -25.24 30.43
N LYS A 113 -5.55 -24.27 29.52
CA LYS A 113 -4.83 -24.31 28.24
C LYS A 113 -4.12 -22.97 28.02
N ASN A 114 -2.96 -23.05 27.38
CA ASN A 114 -2.22 -21.86 26.95
C ASN A 114 -2.92 -21.27 25.72
N SER A 115 -3.75 -20.26 25.92
CA SER A 115 -4.34 -19.49 24.82
C SER A 115 -3.50 -18.26 24.56
N THR A 116 -3.04 -18.10 23.32
CA THR A 116 -2.38 -16.87 22.87
C THR A 116 -3.44 -15.81 22.60
N GLU A 117 -3.63 -14.87 23.51
CA GLU A 117 -4.45 -13.69 23.25
C GLU A 117 -3.61 -12.61 22.56
N THR A 118 -4.16 -12.06 21.48
CA THR A 118 -3.53 -10.99 20.70
C THR A 118 -3.89 -9.65 21.30
N GLN A 119 -2.94 -9.03 22.00
CA GLN A 119 -3.11 -7.65 22.46
C GLN A 119 -2.63 -6.66 21.40
N ASN A 120 -3.52 -5.73 21.09
CA ASN A 120 -3.31 -4.65 20.15
C ASN A 120 -2.44 -3.57 20.81
N LEU A 121 -1.17 -3.44 20.38
CA LEU A 121 -0.19 -2.58 21.05
C LEU A 121 -0.08 -1.21 20.39
N GLN A 122 -0.01 -1.17 19.06
CA GLN A 122 0.23 0.07 18.32
C GLN A 122 -0.60 0.15 17.04
N LEU A 123 -1.27 1.29 16.90
CA LEU A 123 -2.00 1.63 15.68
C LEU A 123 -1.03 1.94 14.53
N CYS A 124 -1.44 1.60 13.31
CA CYS A 124 -0.67 1.82 12.10
C CYS A 124 -0.56 3.32 11.75
N HIS A 125 0.60 3.82 11.34
CA HIS A 125 0.73 5.22 10.94
C HIS A 125 0.32 5.42 9.46
N HIS A 126 -0.98 5.47 9.20
CA HIS A 126 -1.55 5.77 7.88
C HIS A 126 -2.65 6.83 7.99
N LEU A 127 -2.94 7.54 6.90
CA LEU A 127 -3.86 8.69 6.87
C LEU A 127 -5.26 8.38 7.42
N PHE A 128 -5.71 7.12 7.24
CA PHE A 128 -7.03 6.63 7.67
C PHE A 128 -7.03 5.85 9.00
N VAL A 129 -5.96 5.92 9.81
CA VAL A 129 -5.89 5.15 11.05
C VAL A 129 -6.90 5.62 12.10
N ASN A 130 -7.12 6.93 12.18
CA ASN A 130 -7.96 7.55 13.20
C ASN A 130 -9.41 7.77 12.74
N THR A 131 -9.76 7.32 11.53
CA THR A 131 -11.12 7.43 11.00
C THR A 131 -11.92 6.17 11.34
N THR A 132 -13.07 6.37 11.99
CA THR A 132 -14.09 5.34 12.28
C THR A 132 -15.00 5.05 11.08
N LEU A 133 -14.57 5.39 9.87
CA LEU A 133 -15.37 5.28 8.66
C LEU A 133 -15.42 3.84 8.15
N SER A 134 -16.55 3.45 7.55
CA SER A 134 -16.75 2.17 6.88
C SER A 134 -15.80 2.03 5.68
N ASP A 135 -15.30 0.81 5.43
CA ASP A 135 -14.36 0.49 4.36
C ASP A 135 -14.81 1.03 2.98
N THR A 136 -16.13 1.07 2.73
CA THR A 136 -16.74 1.62 1.51
C THR A 136 -16.56 3.13 1.38
N ALA A 137 -16.71 3.89 2.47
CA ALA A 137 -16.59 5.35 2.45
C ALA A 137 -15.16 5.79 2.15
N VAL A 138 -14.17 5.07 2.71
CA VAL A 138 -12.76 5.30 2.41
C VAL A 138 -12.46 5.03 0.93
N GLY A 139 -13.04 3.97 0.36
CA GLY A 139 -12.94 3.67 -1.06
C GLY A 139 -13.42 4.83 -1.96
N PHE A 140 -14.57 5.43 -1.64
CA PHE A 140 -15.07 6.59 -2.40
C PHE A 140 -14.16 7.83 -2.30
N ILE A 141 -13.62 8.12 -1.11
CA ILE A 141 -12.68 9.23 -0.91
C ILE A 141 -11.41 9.02 -1.74
N LEU A 142 -10.86 7.80 -1.72
CA LEU A 142 -9.67 7.43 -2.50
C LEU A 142 -9.91 7.53 -4.01
N LEU A 143 -11.10 7.14 -4.48
CA LEU A 143 -11.48 7.24 -5.88
C LEU A 143 -11.50 8.71 -6.33
N ILE A 144 -12.19 9.58 -5.57
CA ILE A 144 -12.27 11.01 -5.87
C ILE A 144 -10.89 11.66 -5.86
N ALA A 145 -10.08 11.35 -4.84
CA ALA A 145 -8.71 11.87 -4.75
C ALA A 145 -7.84 11.43 -5.94
N SER A 146 -7.92 10.15 -6.32
CA SER A 146 -7.16 9.61 -7.45
C SER A 146 -7.58 10.23 -8.78
N LEU A 147 -8.89 10.44 -8.97
CA LEU A 147 -9.42 11.12 -10.14
C LEU A 147 -8.93 12.57 -10.21
N PHE A 148 -8.93 13.29 -9.08
CA PHE A 148 -8.42 14.65 -9.03
C PHE A 148 -6.92 14.73 -9.38
N VAL A 149 -6.11 13.82 -8.83
CA VAL A 149 -4.68 13.72 -9.17
C VAL A 149 -4.49 13.40 -10.65
N LEU A 150 -5.24 12.43 -11.21
CA LEU A 150 -5.18 12.10 -12.64
C LEU A 150 -5.56 13.29 -13.53
N CYS A 151 -6.63 14.01 -13.18
CA CYS A 151 -7.07 15.20 -13.89
C CYS A 151 -5.99 16.28 -13.87
N ILE A 152 -5.37 16.53 -12.70
CA ILE A 152 -4.25 17.47 -12.58
C ILE A 152 -3.07 17.01 -13.45
N CYS A 153 -2.66 15.74 -13.35
CA CYS A 153 -1.56 15.19 -14.13
C CYS A 153 -1.81 15.37 -15.64
N LEU A 154 -3.02 15.08 -16.13
CA LEU A 154 -3.36 15.25 -17.53
C LEU A 154 -3.29 16.72 -17.97
N VAL A 155 -3.81 17.66 -17.15
CA VAL A 155 -3.71 19.09 -17.42
C VAL A 155 -2.26 19.57 -17.40
N LEU A 156 -1.44 19.08 -16.45
CA LEU A 156 -0.01 19.40 -16.37
C LEU A 156 0.71 18.91 -17.62
N ILE A 157 0.46 17.69 -18.09
CA ILE A 157 1.07 17.16 -19.32
C ILE A 157 0.68 18.01 -20.53
N VAL A 158 -0.60 18.39 -20.66
CA VAL A 158 -1.05 19.26 -21.77
C VAL A 158 -0.39 20.63 -21.69
N LYS A 159 -0.27 21.21 -20.50
CA LYS A 159 0.42 22.50 -20.30
C LYS A 159 1.92 22.39 -20.54
N LEU A 160 2.58 21.32 -20.12
CA LEU A 160 4.00 21.07 -20.39
C LEU A 160 4.25 20.92 -21.88
N LEU A 161 3.38 20.19 -22.58
CA LEU A 161 3.48 20.03 -24.02
C LEU A 161 3.27 21.37 -24.74
N ASN A 162 2.23 22.12 -24.36
CA ASN A 162 1.94 23.43 -24.95
C ASN A 162 3.01 24.48 -24.59
N SER A 163 3.62 24.38 -23.40
CA SER A 163 4.72 25.25 -22.96
C SER A 163 6.03 24.90 -23.65
N ALA A 164 6.33 23.62 -23.89
CA ALA A 164 7.48 23.20 -24.68
C ALA A 164 7.34 23.63 -26.14
N LEU A 165 6.14 23.53 -26.71
CA LEU A 165 5.78 24.01 -28.04
C LEU A 165 5.96 25.54 -28.19
N LYS A 166 5.64 26.32 -27.15
CA LYS A 166 5.65 27.79 -27.17
C LYS A 166 6.89 28.43 -26.51
N GLY A 167 7.76 27.61 -25.92
CA GLY A 167 8.89 28.02 -25.07
C GLY A 167 10.22 28.22 -25.81
N ARG A 168 11.31 28.35 -25.03
CA ARG A 168 12.69 28.84 -25.34
C ARG A 168 13.26 28.54 -26.74
N MET A 169 12.80 27.51 -27.44
CA MET A 169 13.24 27.15 -28.79
C MET A 169 12.80 28.13 -29.89
N ALA A 170 11.69 28.87 -29.73
CA ALA A 170 11.33 29.91 -30.71
C ALA A 170 12.38 31.05 -30.75
N GLN A 171 13.03 31.31 -29.61
CA GLN A 171 14.07 32.33 -29.47
C GLN A 171 15.45 31.80 -29.90
N VAL A 172 15.72 30.51 -29.72
CA VAL A 172 16.93 29.85 -30.23
C VAL A 172 16.87 29.75 -31.76
N MET A 173 15.73 29.37 -32.35
CA MET A 173 15.58 29.30 -33.81
C MET A 173 15.71 30.68 -34.48
N LYS A 174 15.24 31.76 -33.82
CA LYS A 174 15.48 33.15 -34.28
C LYS A 174 16.96 33.56 -34.24
N LYS A 175 17.76 32.97 -33.35
CA LYS A 175 19.18 33.34 -33.17
C LYS A 175 20.11 32.61 -34.13
N VAL A 176 19.73 31.42 -34.60
CA VAL A 176 20.50 30.65 -35.60
C VAL A 176 20.19 31.09 -37.04
N PHE A 177 18.99 31.62 -37.30
CA PHE A 177 18.62 32.16 -38.62
C PHE A 177 18.98 33.65 -38.83
N ASN A 178 19.48 34.34 -37.80
CA ASN A 178 19.97 35.73 -37.89
C ASN A 178 21.50 35.79 -37.69
N THR A 179 22.21 34.74 -38.09
CA THR A 179 23.65 34.66 -38.34
C THR A 179 23.81 33.90 -39.65
#